data_AF-A0A933G834-F1
#
_entry.id   AF-A0A933G834-F1
#
_cell.length_a   1.000
_cell.length_b   1.000
_cell.length_c   1.000
_cell.angle_alpha   90.00
_cell.angle_beta   90.00
_cell.angle_gamma   90.00
#
_symmetry.space_group_name_H-M   'P 1'
#
loop_
_entity.id
_entity.type
_entity.pdbx_description
1 polymer ?
#
loop_
_entity_poly.entity_id
_entity_poly.type
_entity_poly.pdbx_seq_one_letter_code
_entity_poly.pdbx_strand_id
1 'polypeptide(L)'
;MRGQRHQTASGSKRRASGYVLVLGATLLISVIGLTSLTLVRVQYKVEQSGMDAIHAQMYARSGVELALSTSYVDSSWRANYASYTALMPLAFDKGTCSIAISEADGSALDTATDNPVLLTGVGTVGSAASPHAVYKWSVSAHQPAMEFLRTALHAAGSITVSGGTITAEDGPLSTNQTLTNLGTINGDVEAKVLLNAGSISGSITVNAPAKSMPSSTALDFYRSRATTLPAASIGSTLQWVVLSPQSNPYGSANADGLYYIKPGGNLTIKNCRIVGTLVVELFSGRTLTLDQGLLWQTARADYPALVLSGSCDIQMEPTLYESNLLSFNPPGTPYRGQSDTDKVDSYPSSIGGLIHVIGSTSSVLVQDSSQIVGCLVAEGPVELRNTPKLTADLDFLVDPPQRYRSSWLVLDPGTWTRITP
;
A
#
# COMPACT_ATOMS: atom_id res chain seq x y z
N MET A 1 38.23 -78.34 -99.15
CA MET A 1 37.45 -77.13 -98.80
C MET A 1 36.16 -77.55 -98.10
N ARG A 2 35.71 -76.75 -97.11
CA ARG A 2 34.64 -77.00 -96.09
C ARG A 2 35.17 -77.76 -94.86
N GLY A 3 35.19 -77.24 -93.63
CA GLY A 3 34.45 -76.12 -93.02
C GLY A 3 33.59 -76.68 -91.87
N GLN A 4 34.18 -76.87 -90.68
CA GLN A 4 33.49 -77.34 -89.47
C GLN A 4 32.80 -76.18 -88.74
N ARG A 5 31.51 -76.38 -88.42
CA ARG A 5 30.64 -75.46 -87.67
C ARG A 5 30.78 -75.67 -86.17
N HIS A 6 30.88 -74.57 -85.42
CA HIS A 6 30.63 -74.50 -83.98
C HIS A 6 29.12 -74.37 -83.71
N GLN A 7 28.60 -75.15 -82.75
CA GLN A 7 27.31 -74.94 -82.10
C GLN A 7 27.51 -74.15 -80.81
N THR A 8 26.66 -73.15 -80.55
CA THR A 8 26.53 -72.48 -79.25
C THR A 8 25.12 -72.68 -78.71
N ALA A 9 25.03 -73.05 -77.43
CA ALA A 9 23.79 -73.23 -76.68
C ALA A 9 23.30 -71.90 -76.08
N SER A 10 22.00 -71.66 -76.11
CA SER A 10 21.32 -70.52 -75.51
C SER A 10 20.37 -71.01 -74.41
N GLY A 11 20.61 -70.62 -73.16
CA GLY A 11 19.72 -70.89 -72.03
C GLY A 11 19.70 -69.76 -70.99
N SER A 12 18.49 -69.39 -70.55
CA SER A 12 18.16 -68.68 -69.30
C SER A 12 18.59 -67.20 -69.12
N LYS A 13 17.76 -66.24 -69.57
CA LYS A 13 17.86 -64.79 -69.20
C LYS A 13 16.53 -64.09 -68.85
N ARG A 14 15.42 -64.79 -68.57
CA ARG A 14 14.09 -64.16 -68.41
C ARG A 14 13.54 -64.02 -66.98
N ARG A 15 14.31 -64.32 -65.92
CA ARG A 15 13.82 -64.22 -64.52
C ARG A 15 14.43 -63.09 -63.68
N ALA A 16 15.47 -62.40 -64.15
CA ALA A 16 16.15 -61.35 -63.39
C ALA A 16 15.46 -59.97 -63.46
N SER A 17 14.78 -59.64 -64.56
CA SER A 17 14.15 -58.31 -64.75
C SER A 17 12.92 -58.08 -63.86
N GLY A 18 12.15 -59.14 -63.57
CA GLY A 18 10.98 -59.06 -62.68
C GLY A 18 11.36 -58.73 -61.23
N TYR A 19 12.46 -59.29 -60.73
CA TYR A 19 12.97 -58.99 -59.39
C TYR A 19 13.41 -57.53 -59.24
N VAL A 20 14.06 -56.96 -60.26
CA VAL A 20 14.49 -55.55 -60.26
C VAL A 20 13.29 -54.60 -60.26
N LEU A 21 12.23 -54.93 -61.01
CA LEU A 21 10.99 -54.15 -61.05
C LEU A 21 10.24 -54.17 -59.71
N VAL A 22 10.14 -55.35 -59.09
CA VAL A 22 9.52 -55.50 -57.76
C VAL A 22 10.34 -54.81 -56.69
N LEU A 23 11.68 -54.98 -56.68
CA LEU A 23 12.57 -54.27 -55.76
C LEU A 23 12.45 -52.75 -55.92
N GLY A 24 12.48 -52.24 -57.16
CA GLY A 24 12.31 -50.81 -57.44
C GLY A 24 10.96 -50.28 -56.97
N ALA A 25 9.87 -51.01 -57.19
CA ALA A 25 8.54 -50.65 -56.71
C ALA A 25 8.45 -50.66 -55.18
N THR A 26 8.99 -51.68 -54.51
CA THR A 26 9.02 -51.76 -53.04
C THR A 26 9.87 -50.67 -52.40
N LEU A 27 10.98 -50.28 -53.03
CA LEU A 27 11.82 -49.16 -52.59
C LEU A 27 11.07 -47.83 -52.72
N LEU A 28 10.38 -47.60 -53.84
CA LEU A 28 9.55 -46.41 -54.03
C LEU A 28 8.44 -46.30 -52.99
N ILE A 29 7.71 -47.40 -52.75
CA ILE A 29 6.65 -47.45 -51.73
C ILE A 29 7.23 -47.16 -50.34
N SER A 30 8.41 -47.71 -50.04
CA SER A 30 9.08 -47.48 -48.76
C SER A 30 9.49 -46.01 -48.58
N VAL A 31 10.04 -45.38 -49.62
CA VAL A 31 10.41 -43.94 -49.58
C VAL A 31 9.18 -43.06 -49.41
N ILE A 32 8.06 -43.37 -50.09
CA ILE A 32 6.80 -42.64 -49.92
C ILE A 32 6.25 -42.81 -48.49
N GLY A 33 6.33 -44.02 -47.93
CA GLY A 33 5.93 -44.28 -46.53
C GLY A 33 6.77 -43.52 -45.51
N LEU A 34 8.10 -43.53 -45.67
CA LEU A 34 9.03 -42.81 -44.78
C LEU A 34 8.86 -41.29 -44.88
N THR A 35 8.70 -40.74 -46.09
CA THR A 35 8.47 -39.29 -46.30
C THR A 35 7.12 -38.83 -45.74
N SER A 36 6.07 -39.65 -45.84
CA SER A 36 4.78 -39.35 -45.22
C SER A 36 4.88 -39.31 -43.70
N LEU A 37 5.61 -40.26 -43.09
CA LEU A 37 5.84 -40.29 -41.63
C LEU A 37 6.70 -39.11 -41.14
N THR A 38 7.72 -38.71 -41.89
CA THR A 38 8.54 -37.54 -41.52
C THR A 38 7.72 -36.25 -41.63
N LEU A 39 6.87 -36.12 -42.66
CA LEU A 39 5.97 -34.96 -42.80
C LEU A 39 5.00 -34.86 -41.62
N VAL A 40 4.35 -35.96 -41.23
CA VAL A 40 3.44 -36.00 -40.08
C VAL A 40 4.18 -35.62 -38.78
N ARG A 41 5.42 -36.08 -38.58
CA ARG A 41 6.22 -35.69 -37.41
C ARG A 41 6.59 -34.21 -37.40
N VAL A 42 6.86 -33.63 -38.56
CA VAL A 42 7.15 -32.19 -38.70
C VAL A 42 5.89 -31.39 -38.41
N GLN A 43 4.75 -31.75 -39.01
CA GLN A 43 3.46 -31.10 -38.76
C GLN A 43 3.09 -31.16 -37.27
N TYR A 44 3.19 -32.34 -36.65
CA TYR A 44 2.93 -32.52 -35.22
C TYR A 44 3.83 -31.64 -34.35
N LYS A 45 5.13 -31.51 -34.68
CA LYS A 45 6.04 -30.61 -33.93
C LYS A 45 5.69 -29.13 -34.10
N VAL A 46 5.27 -28.72 -35.29
CA VAL A 46 4.84 -27.34 -35.56
C VAL A 46 3.56 -27.02 -34.80
N GLU A 47 2.58 -27.91 -34.82
CA GLU A 47 1.34 -27.77 -34.05
C GLU A 47 1.60 -27.74 -32.55
N GLN A 48 2.44 -28.64 -32.05
CA GLN A 48 2.82 -28.67 -30.64
C GLN A 48 3.52 -27.37 -30.23
N SER A 49 4.46 -26.87 -31.04
CA SER A 49 5.14 -25.59 -30.78
C SER A 49 4.17 -24.41 -30.82
N GLY A 50 3.17 -24.44 -31.70
CA GLY A 50 2.09 -23.46 -31.74
C GLY A 50 1.24 -23.46 -30.47
N MET A 51 0.84 -24.64 -29.99
CA MET A 51 0.11 -24.78 -28.73
C MET A 51 0.94 -24.35 -27.53
N ASP A 52 2.22 -24.76 -27.47
CA ASP A 52 3.13 -24.39 -26.38
C ASP A 52 3.37 -22.89 -26.33
N ALA A 53 3.45 -22.23 -27.49
CA ALA A 53 3.53 -20.77 -27.58
C ALA A 53 2.25 -20.13 -27.00
N ILE A 54 1.05 -20.58 -27.39
CA ILE A 54 -0.21 -20.04 -26.87
C ILE A 54 -0.29 -20.21 -25.34
N HIS A 55 0.07 -21.39 -24.82
CA HIS A 55 0.10 -21.63 -23.37
C HIS A 55 1.10 -20.71 -22.66
N ALA A 56 2.29 -20.52 -23.21
CA ALA A 56 3.28 -19.61 -22.64
C ALA A 56 2.76 -18.16 -22.61
N GLN A 57 2.01 -17.73 -23.63
CA GLN A 57 1.39 -16.41 -23.65
C GLN A 57 0.33 -16.26 -22.54
N MET A 58 -0.51 -17.28 -22.36
CA MET A 58 -1.48 -17.30 -21.27
C MET A 58 -0.80 -17.24 -19.91
N TYR A 59 0.27 -18.02 -19.69
CA TYR A 59 1.02 -18.00 -18.43
C TYR A 59 1.67 -16.65 -18.16
N ALA A 60 2.32 -16.03 -19.14
CA ALA A 60 2.89 -14.70 -18.98
C ALA A 60 1.84 -13.65 -18.54
N ARG A 61 0.63 -13.72 -19.12
CA ARG A 61 -0.49 -12.86 -18.73
C ARG A 61 -1.01 -13.16 -17.32
N SER A 62 -1.18 -14.43 -16.96
CA SER A 62 -1.60 -14.83 -15.61
C SER A 62 -0.64 -14.33 -14.54
N GLY A 63 0.68 -14.34 -14.81
CA GLY A 63 1.68 -13.77 -13.91
C GLY A 63 1.43 -12.28 -13.66
N VAL A 64 1.15 -11.51 -14.72
CA VAL A 64 0.81 -10.09 -14.60
C VAL A 64 -0.47 -9.88 -13.80
N GLU A 65 -1.55 -10.60 -14.10
CA GLU A 65 -2.81 -10.46 -13.37
C GLU A 65 -2.65 -10.80 -11.87
N LEU A 66 -1.81 -11.80 -11.55
CA LEU A 66 -1.44 -12.11 -10.17
C LEU A 66 -0.67 -10.96 -9.52
N ALA A 67 0.28 -10.33 -10.21
CA ALA A 67 1.02 -9.19 -9.69
C ALA A 67 0.11 -8.01 -9.36
N LEU A 68 -0.81 -7.67 -10.27
CA LEU A 68 -1.80 -6.61 -10.07
C LEU A 68 -2.67 -6.91 -8.85
N SER A 69 -3.22 -8.12 -8.77
CA SER A 69 -4.04 -8.55 -7.63
C SER A 69 -3.27 -8.56 -6.32
N THR A 70 -2.00 -8.94 -6.32
CA THR A 70 -1.16 -8.99 -5.12
C THR A 70 -0.84 -7.57 -4.65
N SER A 71 -0.50 -6.67 -5.58
CA SER A 71 -0.25 -5.26 -5.28
C SER A 71 -1.46 -4.53 -4.70
N TYR A 72 -2.67 -4.98 -5.01
CA TYR A 72 -3.90 -4.42 -4.44
C TYR A 72 -4.08 -4.72 -2.95
N VAL A 73 -3.63 -5.90 -2.51
CA VAL A 73 -3.77 -6.35 -1.12
C VAL A 73 -2.55 -5.95 -0.27
N ASP A 74 -1.38 -5.84 -0.91
CA ASP A 74 -0.11 -5.54 -0.24
C ASP A 74 0.24 -4.06 -0.33
N SER A 75 0.02 -3.31 0.76
CA SER A 75 0.42 -1.89 0.86
C SER A 75 1.93 -1.67 0.74
N SER A 76 2.73 -2.71 0.95
CA SER A 76 4.18 -2.72 0.87
C SER A 76 4.70 -3.36 -0.42
N TRP A 77 3.84 -3.51 -1.44
CA TRP A 77 4.19 -4.22 -2.68
C TRP A 77 5.52 -3.75 -3.26
N ARG A 78 5.77 -2.43 -3.30
CA ARG A 78 6.99 -1.89 -3.93
C ARG A 78 8.26 -2.39 -3.23
N ALA A 79 8.26 -2.43 -1.89
CA ALA A 79 9.37 -2.99 -1.12
C ALA A 79 9.48 -4.51 -1.29
N ASN A 80 8.34 -5.19 -1.32
CA ASN A 80 8.26 -6.64 -1.50
C ASN A 80 8.59 -7.08 -2.94
N TYR A 81 8.52 -6.20 -3.93
CA TYR A 81 8.97 -6.48 -5.29
C TYR A 81 10.40 -5.99 -5.56
N ALA A 82 10.90 -4.98 -4.83
CA ALA A 82 12.27 -4.47 -4.98
C ALA A 82 13.36 -5.48 -4.59
N SER A 83 13.04 -6.39 -3.66
CA SER A 83 13.98 -7.36 -3.10
C SER A 83 14.03 -8.69 -3.88
N TYR A 84 13.16 -8.90 -4.88
CA TYR A 84 12.97 -10.21 -5.50
C TYR A 84 13.17 -10.21 -7.01
N THR A 85 14.28 -10.80 -7.43
CA THR A 85 14.50 -11.28 -8.79
C THR A 85 13.56 -12.46 -9.08
N ALA A 86 12.55 -12.22 -9.93
CA ALA A 86 11.55 -13.20 -10.38
C ALA A 86 10.67 -13.78 -9.24
N LEU A 87 9.71 -13.00 -8.74
CA LEU A 87 8.71 -13.52 -7.82
C LEU A 87 7.85 -14.57 -8.55
N MET A 88 7.86 -15.77 -7.96
CA MET A 88 6.92 -16.87 -8.16
C MET A 88 6.91 -17.47 -9.58
N PRO A 89 7.81 -18.43 -9.92
CA PRO A 89 7.48 -19.44 -10.92
C PRO A 89 6.26 -20.23 -10.40
N LEU A 90 5.06 -19.73 -10.68
CA LEU A 90 3.84 -20.48 -10.39
C LEU A 90 3.78 -21.59 -11.44
N ALA A 91 3.95 -22.82 -10.96
CA ALA A 91 3.86 -23.99 -11.80
C ALA A 91 2.41 -24.22 -12.23
N PHE A 92 2.21 -24.25 -13.53
CA PHE A 92 1.03 -24.80 -14.17
C PHE A 92 1.38 -26.16 -14.75
N ASP A 93 0.37 -26.93 -15.16
CA ASP A 93 0.53 -28.30 -15.67
C ASP A 93 1.74 -28.49 -16.60
N LYS A 94 1.86 -27.64 -17.64
CA LYS A 94 2.88 -27.77 -18.68
C LYS A 94 4.01 -26.72 -18.61
N GLY A 95 4.05 -25.88 -17.59
CA GLY A 95 4.95 -24.72 -17.60
C GLY A 95 4.93 -23.88 -16.35
N THR A 96 5.53 -22.69 -16.42
CA THR A 96 5.55 -21.74 -15.31
C THR A 96 5.21 -20.33 -15.81
N CYS A 97 4.58 -19.53 -14.95
CA CYS A 97 4.62 -18.08 -15.09
C CYS A 97 5.54 -17.49 -14.04
N SER A 98 6.27 -16.42 -14.37
CA SER A 98 6.99 -15.59 -13.41
C SER A 98 6.85 -14.11 -13.77
N ILE A 99 7.14 -13.24 -12.80
CA ILE A 99 7.06 -11.80 -12.97
C ILE A 99 8.35 -11.11 -12.57
N ALA A 100 8.69 -10.04 -13.28
CA ALA A 100 9.73 -9.11 -12.91
C ALA A 100 9.17 -7.68 -12.96
N ILE A 101 9.52 -6.87 -11.95
CA ILE A 101 9.12 -5.47 -11.88
C ILE A 101 10.39 -4.61 -11.83
N SER A 102 10.41 -3.53 -12.59
CA SER A 102 11.50 -2.55 -12.62
C SER A 102 10.94 -1.13 -12.66
N GLU A 103 11.79 -0.12 -12.46
CA GLU A 103 11.41 1.27 -12.77
C GLU A 103 11.16 1.44 -14.29
N ALA A 104 10.54 2.56 -14.66
CA ALA A 104 10.26 2.89 -16.06
C ALA A 104 11.53 2.94 -16.94
N ASP A 105 12.69 3.28 -16.36
CA ASP A 105 13.99 3.29 -17.04
C ASP A 105 14.69 1.92 -17.08
N GLY A 106 14.08 0.88 -16.48
CA GLY A 106 14.63 -0.47 -16.39
C GLY A 106 15.56 -0.72 -15.20
N SER A 107 15.76 0.27 -14.32
CA SER A 107 16.51 0.09 -13.07
C SER A 107 15.72 -0.68 -12.01
N ALA A 108 16.40 -1.08 -10.92
CA ALA A 108 15.75 -1.76 -9.80
C ALA A 108 14.74 -0.83 -9.13
N LEU A 109 13.63 -1.40 -8.64
CA LEU A 109 12.58 -0.64 -7.96
C LEU A 109 13.12 0.17 -6.79
N ASP A 110 12.84 1.47 -6.81
CA ASP A 110 13.08 2.37 -5.70
C ASP A 110 11.89 2.34 -4.75
N THR A 111 12.11 1.86 -3.53
CA THR A 111 11.08 1.76 -2.48
C THR A 111 10.56 3.10 -1.97
N ALA A 112 11.27 4.20 -2.25
CA ALA A 112 10.95 5.52 -1.71
C ALA A 112 10.12 6.39 -2.66
N THR A 113 9.98 5.99 -3.93
CA THR A 113 9.30 6.80 -4.96
C THR A 113 7.98 6.20 -5.40
N ASP A 114 7.13 7.09 -5.92
CA ASP A 114 5.78 6.79 -6.40
C ASP A 114 5.73 6.76 -7.94
N ASN A 115 6.88 6.53 -8.58
CA ASN A 115 7.02 6.59 -10.03
C ASN A 115 6.30 5.41 -10.73
N PRO A 116 5.86 5.59 -11.99
CA PRO A 116 5.40 4.49 -12.83
C PRO A 116 6.45 3.39 -12.93
N VAL A 117 5.99 2.13 -12.99
CA VAL A 117 6.87 0.96 -13.01
C VAL A 117 6.59 0.10 -14.23
N LEU A 118 7.51 -0.80 -14.52
CA LEU A 118 7.41 -1.69 -15.64
C LEU A 118 7.21 -3.12 -15.14
N LEU A 119 6.16 -3.77 -15.62
CA LEU A 119 5.83 -5.14 -15.26
C LEU A 119 6.10 -6.07 -16.45
N THR A 120 6.98 -7.05 -16.23
CA THR A 120 7.37 -8.04 -17.23
C THR A 120 6.85 -9.41 -16.80
N GLY A 121 5.91 -9.97 -17.57
CA GLY A 121 5.42 -11.32 -17.40
C GLY A 121 6.20 -12.29 -18.27
N VAL A 122 6.69 -13.38 -17.68
CA VAL A 122 7.47 -14.42 -18.36
C VAL A 122 6.69 -15.72 -18.27
N GLY A 123 6.37 -16.30 -19.43
CA GLY A 123 5.71 -17.59 -19.53
C GLY A 123 6.64 -18.63 -20.16
N THR A 124 6.82 -19.76 -19.48
CA THR A 124 7.63 -20.88 -19.97
C THR A 124 6.77 -22.12 -20.10
N VAL A 125 6.98 -22.89 -21.17
CA VAL A 125 6.35 -24.20 -21.40
C VAL A 125 7.47 -25.13 -21.87
N GLY A 126 7.65 -26.28 -21.23
CA GLY A 126 8.78 -27.17 -21.55
C GLY A 126 10.10 -26.76 -20.87
N SER A 127 11.18 -26.56 -21.64
CA SER A 127 12.53 -26.31 -21.08
C SER A 127 12.68 -24.86 -20.60
N ALA A 128 13.11 -24.68 -19.34
CA ALA A 128 13.34 -23.38 -18.72
C ALA A 128 14.46 -22.54 -19.36
N ALA A 129 15.29 -23.13 -20.24
CA ALA A 129 16.44 -22.46 -20.84
C ALA A 129 16.08 -21.43 -21.93
N SER A 130 14.84 -21.43 -22.45
CA SER A 130 14.38 -20.45 -23.43
C SER A 130 12.88 -20.19 -23.24
N PRO A 131 12.47 -19.06 -22.65
CA PRO A 131 11.06 -18.76 -22.45
C PRO A 131 10.34 -18.69 -23.79
N HIS A 132 9.26 -19.46 -23.96
CA HIS A 132 8.45 -19.44 -25.19
C HIS A 132 7.67 -18.12 -25.36
N ALA A 133 7.44 -17.37 -24.28
CA ALA A 133 6.84 -16.05 -24.35
C ALA A 133 7.36 -15.12 -23.24
N VAL A 134 7.79 -13.91 -23.63
CA VAL A 134 8.09 -12.81 -22.72
C VAL A 134 7.26 -11.60 -23.16
N TYR A 135 6.56 -11.00 -22.21
CA TYR A 135 5.75 -9.81 -22.44
C TYR A 135 6.07 -8.73 -21.42
N LYS A 136 6.01 -7.49 -21.89
CA LYS A 136 6.25 -6.30 -21.09
C LYS A 136 5.06 -5.37 -21.18
N TRP A 137 4.59 -4.95 -20.01
CA TRP A 137 3.52 -4.00 -19.82
C TRP A 137 4.06 -2.79 -19.07
N SER A 138 3.66 -1.60 -19.50
CA SER A 138 3.76 -0.42 -18.64
C SER A 138 2.61 -0.49 -17.63
N VAL A 139 2.94 -0.33 -16.35
CA VAL A 139 1.95 -0.26 -15.29
C VAL A 139 2.20 0.99 -14.47
N SER A 140 1.16 1.78 -14.29
CA SER A 140 1.24 2.95 -13.42
C SER A 140 0.78 2.56 -12.03
N ALA A 141 1.49 3.04 -11.00
CA ALA A 141 0.99 2.96 -9.64
C ALA A 141 -0.22 3.90 -9.51
N HIS A 142 -1.40 3.34 -9.28
CA HIS A 142 -2.58 4.13 -8.95
C HIS A 142 -2.55 4.46 -7.47
N GLN A 143 -2.72 5.75 -7.14
CA GLN A 143 -2.51 6.27 -5.78
C GLN A 143 -3.70 7.05 -5.21
N PRO A 144 -4.85 6.38 -4.99
CA PRO A 144 -5.97 7.06 -4.37
C PRO A 144 -5.70 7.29 -2.89
N ALA A 145 -6.43 8.26 -2.32
CA ALA A 145 -6.50 8.44 -0.88
C ALA A 145 -6.92 7.12 -0.20
N MET A 146 -6.28 6.78 0.92
CA MET A 146 -6.67 5.60 1.67
C MET A 146 -8.11 5.74 2.18
N GLU A 147 -8.87 4.64 2.14
CA GLU A 147 -10.30 4.69 2.41
C GLU A 147 -10.64 5.19 3.82
N PHE A 148 -9.77 4.98 4.81
CA PHE A 148 -10.03 5.47 6.17
C PHE A 148 -10.03 6.99 6.27
N LEU A 149 -9.49 7.72 5.28
CA LEU A 149 -9.45 9.19 5.33
C LEU A 149 -10.83 9.84 5.24
N ARG A 150 -11.87 9.11 4.79
CA ARG A 150 -13.27 9.59 4.86
C ARG A 150 -13.92 9.46 6.24
N THR A 151 -13.20 8.88 7.20
CA THR A 151 -13.75 8.54 8.52
C THR A 151 -13.31 9.58 9.54
N ALA A 152 -14.18 9.87 10.51
CA ALA A 152 -13.78 10.72 11.64
C ALA A 152 -12.77 9.97 12.52
N LEU A 153 -12.94 8.65 12.63
CA LEU A 153 -12.04 7.77 13.35
C LEU A 153 -12.01 6.39 12.69
N HIS A 154 -10.81 5.86 12.48
CA HIS A 154 -10.59 4.48 12.08
C HIS A 154 -9.65 3.73 13.02
N ALA A 155 -10.06 2.53 13.44
CA ALA A 155 -9.21 1.60 14.16
C ALA A 155 -9.03 0.28 13.38
N ALA A 156 -7.79 -0.16 13.19
CA ALA A 156 -7.54 -1.53 12.77
C ALA A 156 -7.86 -2.53 13.89
N GLY A 157 -7.71 -2.11 15.14
CA GLY A 157 -8.23 -2.83 16.31
C GLY A 157 -9.70 -2.53 16.61
N SER A 158 -10.21 -3.05 17.72
CA SER A 158 -11.59 -2.82 18.16
C SER A 158 -11.82 -1.39 18.65
N ILE A 159 -13.04 -0.88 18.48
CA ILE A 159 -13.50 0.37 19.08
C ILE A 159 -14.44 0.04 20.24
N THR A 160 -14.21 0.65 21.40
CA THR A 160 -15.11 0.55 22.55
C THR A 160 -15.62 1.93 22.95
N VAL A 161 -16.93 2.12 22.92
CA VAL A 161 -17.60 3.26 23.54
C VAL A 161 -18.07 2.83 24.91
N SER A 162 -17.34 3.22 25.96
CA SER A 162 -17.58 2.76 27.33
C SER A 162 -18.73 3.48 28.05
N GLY A 163 -19.36 4.44 27.38
CA GLY A 163 -20.47 5.26 27.88
C GLY A 163 -20.39 6.70 27.35
N GLY A 164 -21.36 7.54 27.73
CA GLY A 164 -21.40 8.95 27.31
C GLY A 164 -22.05 9.19 25.95
N THR A 165 -21.80 10.36 25.35
CA THR A 165 -22.35 10.79 24.06
C THR A 165 -21.22 11.17 23.11
N ILE A 166 -20.88 10.28 22.20
CA ILE A 166 -19.84 10.48 21.18
C ILE A 166 -20.49 11.17 19.98
N THR A 167 -19.86 12.20 19.43
CA THR A 167 -20.32 12.84 18.19
C THR A 167 -19.32 12.58 17.07
N ALA A 168 -19.79 11.98 15.98
CA ALA A 168 -19.04 11.73 14.76
C ALA A 168 -19.74 12.44 13.59
N GLU A 169 -19.10 13.50 13.07
CA GLU A 169 -19.63 14.34 11.99
C GLU A 169 -18.83 14.11 10.70
N ASP A 170 -19.50 14.25 9.56
CA ASP A 170 -18.93 14.21 8.20
C ASP A 170 -18.17 12.93 7.81
N GLY A 171 -18.16 11.93 8.70
CA GLY A 171 -17.59 10.61 8.45
C GLY A 171 -17.90 9.63 9.59
N PRO A 172 -17.89 8.31 9.33
CA PRO A 172 -18.27 7.31 10.32
C PRO A 172 -17.17 7.05 11.36
N LEU A 173 -17.55 6.42 12.48
CA LEU A 173 -16.63 5.66 13.33
C LEU A 173 -16.43 4.28 12.69
N SER A 174 -15.20 3.97 12.28
CA SER A 174 -14.89 2.80 11.46
C SER A 174 -13.91 1.84 12.14
N THR A 175 -14.18 0.54 12.17
CA THR A 175 -13.22 -0.47 12.65
C THR A 175 -13.15 -1.69 11.76
N ASN A 176 -11.93 -2.25 11.62
CA ASN A 176 -11.73 -3.54 10.95
C ASN A 176 -12.14 -4.74 11.82
N GLN A 177 -12.51 -4.51 13.08
CA GLN A 177 -12.83 -5.52 14.08
C GLN A 177 -14.22 -5.25 14.69
N THR A 178 -14.33 -5.43 16.00
CA THR A 178 -15.57 -5.25 16.74
C THR A 178 -15.72 -3.80 17.21
N LEU A 179 -16.88 -3.20 16.94
CA LEU A 179 -17.33 -2.00 17.62
C LEU A 179 -18.25 -2.41 18.78
N THR A 180 -17.86 -2.08 20.01
CA THR A 180 -18.69 -2.27 21.21
C THR A 180 -19.25 -0.93 21.65
N ASN A 181 -20.57 -0.76 21.64
CA ASN A 181 -21.22 0.48 22.05
C ASN A 181 -22.05 0.28 23.33
N LEU A 182 -21.65 0.97 24.40
CA LEU A 182 -22.36 1.06 25.68
C LEU A 182 -22.93 2.48 25.94
N GLY A 183 -22.79 3.40 24.99
CA GLY A 183 -23.20 4.80 25.12
C GLY A 183 -24.11 5.28 23.99
N THR A 184 -24.12 6.58 23.73
CA THR A 184 -24.80 7.19 22.58
C THR A 184 -23.76 7.58 21.53
N ILE A 185 -23.97 7.17 20.28
CA ILE A 185 -23.19 7.60 19.12
C ILE A 185 -24.07 8.46 18.23
N ASN A 186 -23.76 9.75 18.15
CA ASN A 186 -24.36 10.70 17.22
C ASN A 186 -23.54 10.71 15.93
N GLY A 187 -23.81 9.77 15.03
CA GLY A 187 -23.09 9.64 13.77
C GLY A 187 -23.16 8.24 13.20
N ASP A 188 -22.53 8.07 12.05
CA ASP A 188 -22.49 6.81 11.31
C ASP A 188 -21.44 5.86 11.89
N VAL A 189 -21.66 4.55 11.73
CA VAL A 189 -20.71 3.52 12.16
C VAL A 189 -20.49 2.47 11.09
N GLU A 190 -19.24 2.02 10.97
CA GLU A 190 -18.84 0.93 10.09
C GLU A 190 -17.96 -0.05 10.85
N ALA A 191 -18.37 -1.32 10.93
CA ALA A 191 -17.61 -2.32 11.67
C ALA A 191 -17.69 -3.70 11.02
N LYS A 192 -16.69 -4.55 11.29
CA LYS A 192 -16.79 -5.97 10.94
C LYS A 192 -17.88 -6.65 11.77
N VAL A 193 -17.88 -6.39 13.08
CA VAL A 193 -18.87 -6.88 14.04
C VAL A 193 -19.35 -5.70 14.91
N LEU A 194 -20.64 -5.64 15.19
CA LEU A 194 -21.23 -4.63 16.07
C LEU A 194 -21.85 -5.28 17.30
N LEU A 195 -21.39 -4.89 18.49
CA LEU A 195 -21.99 -5.22 19.79
C LEU A 195 -22.61 -3.96 20.38
N ASN A 196 -23.90 -3.74 20.11
CA ASN A 196 -24.59 -2.51 20.51
C ASN A 196 -25.54 -2.76 21.70
N ALA A 197 -25.19 -2.23 22.88
CA ALA A 197 -26.08 -2.10 24.04
C ALA A 197 -26.54 -0.65 24.27
N GLY A 198 -26.01 0.30 23.50
CA GLY A 198 -26.35 1.72 23.51
C GLY A 198 -27.22 2.16 22.33
N SER A 199 -27.18 3.45 22.02
CA SER A 199 -27.91 4.06 20.88
C SER A 199 -26.95 4.58 19.81
N ILE A 200 -27.38 4.50 18.55
CA ILE A 200 -26.66 5.01 17.37
C ILE A 200 -27.70 5.76 16.53
N SER A 201 -27.48 7.04 16.25
CA SER A 201 -28.44 7.87 15.50
C SER A 201 -28.20 7.87 13.99
N GLY A 202 -27.00 7.47 13.53
CA GLY A 202 -26.62 7.45 12.12
C GLY A 202 -26.79 6.09 11.45
N SER A 203 -26.22 5.96 10.26
CA SER A 203 -26.21 4.72 9.49
C SER A 203 -25.33 3.65 10.16
N ILE A 204 -25.75 2.39 10.06
CA ILE A 204 -25.03 1.25 10.61
C ILE A 204 -24.63 0.31 9.48
N THR A 205 -23.34 0.16 9.25
CA THR A 205 -22.78 -0.81 8.31
C THR A 205 -22.06 -1.94 9.06
N VAL A 206 -22.62 -3.15 9.02
CA VAL A 206 -22.03 -4.36 9.61
C VAL A 206 -21.40 -5.21 8.51
N ASN A 207 -20.35 -5.98 8.86
CA ASN A 207 -19.52 -6.72 7.90
C ASN A 207 -18.88 -5.78 6.86
N ALA A 208 -18.51 -4.57 7.29
CA ALA A 208 -17.78 -3.63 6.46
C ALA A 208 -16.46 -4.27 5.97
N PRO A 209 -16.04 -4.00 4.71
CA PRO A 209 -14.72 -4.39 4.23
C PRO A 209 -13.62 -3.81 5.13
N ALA A 210 -12.55 -4.58 5.33
CA ALA A 210 -11.40 -4.10 6.08
C ALA A 210 -10.69 -3.01 5.26
N LYS A 211 -10.41 -1.87 5.90
CA LYS A 211 -9.66 -0.76 5.29
C LYS A 211 -8.17 -0.97 5.54
N SER A 212 -7.36 -0.75 4.51
CA SER A 212 -5.90 -0.88 4.60
C SER A 212 -5.30 0.23 5.48
N MET A 213 -4.31 -0.14 6.29
CA MET A 213 -3.58 0.82 7.15
C MET A 213 -2.41 1.45 6.41
N PRO A 214 -1.91 2.62 6.88
CA PRO A 214 -0.71 3.22 6.32
C PRO A 214 0.49 2.28 6.38
N SER A 215 1.44 2.46 5.45
CA SER A 215 2.71 1.74 5.50
C SER A 215 3.49 2.10 6.76
N SER A 216 4.18 1.14 7.36
CA SER A 216 5.09 1.34 8.50
C SER A 216 6.22 2.34 8.20
N THR A 217 6.53 2.57 6.91
CA THR A 217 7.52 3.55 6.46
C THR A 217 7.08 5.01 6.58
N ALA A 218 5.80 5.28 6.89
CA ALA A 218 5.31 6.63 7.09
C ALA A 218 6.05 7.34 8.23
N LEU A 219 6.34 6.65 9.34
CA LEU A 219 7.08 7.22 10.45
C LEU A 219 8.50 7.61 10.05
N ASP A 220 9.23 6.73 9.35
CA ASP A 220 10.60 7.00 8.90
C ASP A 220 10.65 8.17 7.91
N PHE A 221 9.64 8.29 7.05
CA PHE A 221 9.49 9.39 6.11
C PHE A 221 9.42 10.76 6.82
N TYR A 222 8.56 10.88 7.83
CA TYR A 222 8.41 12.13 8.58
C TYR A 222 9.61 12.36 9.52
N ARG A 223 10.10 11.32 10.19
CA ARG A 223 11.26 11.41 11.07
C ARG A 223 12.50 11.94 10.36
N SER A 224 12.78 11.46 9.14
CA SER A 224 13.97 11.86 8.38
C SER A 224 13.98 13.34 7.94
N ARG A 225 12.82 14.00 7.93
CA ARG A 225 12.65 15.42 7.56
C ARG A 225 12.46 16.34 8.77
N ALA A 226 12.17 15.76 9.93
CA ALA A 226 11.86 16.49 11.14
C ALA A 226 13.09 17.15 11.76
N THR A 227 12.88 18.30 12.39
CA THR A 227 13.86 18.84 13.34
C THR A 227 13.68 18.15 14.69
N THR A 228 14.73 17.48 15.15
CA THR A 228 14.74 16.83 16.47
C THR A 228 14.65 17.85 17.59
N LEU A 229 13.64 17.72 18.44
CA LEU A 229 13.56 18.43 19.71
C LEU A 229 14.28 17.61 20.79
N PRO A 230 15.35 18.14 21.40
CA PRO A 230 16.12 17.37 22.38
C PRO A 230 15.25 16.99 23.58
N ALA A 231 15.18 15.68 23.89
CA ALA A 231 14.39 15.18 25.03
C ALA A 231 14.83 15.80 26.37
N ALA A 232 16.12 16.14 26.50
CA ALA A 232 16.65 16.82 27.68
C ALA A 232 16.05 18.24 27.87
N SER A 233 15.68 18.92 26.79
CA SER A 233 15.10 20.26 26.84
C SER A 233 13.60 20.27 27.12
N ILE A 234 12.89 19.19 26.75
CA ILE A 234 11.45 19.03 26.99
C ILE A 234 11.17 18.36 28.34
N GLY A 235 12.01 17.40 28.75
CA GLY A 235 11.72 16.54 29.89
C GLY A 235 10.53 15.62 29.61
N SER A 236 9.63 15.47 30.59
CA SER A 236 8.41 14.66 30.49
C SER A 236 7.17 15.46 30.11
N THR A 237 7.27 16.79 29.96
CA THR A 237 6.11 17.66 29.77
C THR A 237 6.44 18.81 28.84
N LEU A 238 5.76 18.84 27.69
CA LEU A 238 5.74 19.97 26.78
C LEU A 238 4.56 20.87 27.15
N GLN A 239 4.85 22.04 27.70
CA GLN A 239 3.79 22.96 28.16
C GLN A 239 4.14 24.41 27.91
N TRP A 240 3.13 25.24 27.69
CA TRP A 240 3.29 26.67 27.46
C TRP A 240 4.28 26.95 26.34
N VAL A 241 3.99 26.37 25.17
CA VAL A 241 4.82 26.49 23.98
C VAL A 241 3.97 26.85 22.76
N VAL A 242 4.49 27.77 21.96
CA VAL A 242 4.11 27.96 20.56
C VAL A 242 5.18 27.31 19.69
N LEU A 243 4.80 26.21 19.04
CA LEU A 243 5.64 25.52 18.07
C LEU A 243 5.06 25.76 16.67
N SER A 244 5.85 26.32 15.76
CA SER A 244 5.41 26.67 14.40
C SER A 244 6.60 26.66 13.44
N PRO A 245 6.41 26.83 12.13
CA PRO A 245 7.54 26.91 11.20
C PRO A 245 8.48 28.10 11.44
N GLN A 246 8.00 29.11 12.16
CA GLN A 246 8.72 30.32 12.51
C GLN A 246 9.16 30.36 13.98
N SER A 247 8.70 29.42 14.82
CA SER A 247 8.96 29.40 16.27
C SER A 247 9.27 27.99 16.77
N ASN A 248 10.47 27.80 17.32
CA ASN A 248 10.84 26.61 18.07
C ASN A 248 11.65 27.01 19.32
N PRO A 249 11.08 26.91 20.54
CA PRO A 249 11.79 27.29 21.77
C PRO A 249 12.99 26.38 22.11
N TYR A 250 13.11 25.22 21.46
CA TYR A 250 14.09 24.18 21.81
C TYR A 250 15.25 24.06 20.82
N GLY A 251 15.31 24.93 19.81
CA GLY A 251 16.35 24.90 18.79
C GLY A 251 15.94 25.62 17.51
N SER A 252 16.51 25.20 16.39
CA SER A 252 16.16 25.76 15.08
C SER A 252 14.70 25.46 14.73
N ALA A 253 13.99 26.43 14.17
CA ALA A 253 12.68 26.19 13.59
C ALA A 253 12.79 25.35 12.31
N ASN A 254 11.72 24.63 11.97
CA ASN A 254 11.63 23.86 10.74
C ASN A 254 10.65 24.55 9.79
N ALA A 255 11.08 24.95 8.59
CA ALA A 255 10.23 25.67 7.64
C ALA A 255 8.98 24.88 7.19
N ASP A 256 9.00 23.54 7.28
CA ASP A 256 7.85 22.69 7.01
C ASP A 256 6.97 22.46 8.26
N GLY A 257 7.36 22.98 9.42
CA GLY A 257 6.67 22.78 10.70
C GLY A 257 6.78 21.36 11.25
N LEU A 258 7.79 20.59 10.86
CA LEU A 258 7.93 19.17 11.20
C LEU A 258 8.95 18.95 12.32
N TYR A 259 8.51 18.35 13.43
CA TYR A 259 9.34 18.18 14.63
C TYR A 259 9.29 16.75 15.17
N TYR A 260 10.42 16.29 15.71
CA TYR A 260 10.57 14.93 16.21
C TYR A 260 10.90 14.91 17.71
N ILE A 261 10.18 14.10 18.47
CA ILE A 261 10.37 13.93 19.92
C ILE A 261 10.52 12.45 20.25
N LYS A 262 11.59 12.10 20.95
CA LYS A 262 11.81 10.77 21.52
C LYS A 262 12.09 10.86 23.02
N PRO A 263 11.05 10.97 23.86
CA PRO A 263 11.21 11.10 25.31
C PRO A 263 11.73 9.78 25.93
N GLY A 264 12.45 9.88 27.05
CA GLY A 264 12.91 8.70 27.81
C GLY A 264 11.79 7.94 28.55
N GLY A 265 10.60 8.54 28.66
CA GLY A 265 9.46 8.00 29.39
C GLY A 265 8.14 8.49 28.79
N ASN A 266 7.11 8.64 29.63
CA ASN A 266 5.85 9.26 29.20
C ASN A 266 6.07 10.72 28.81
N LEU A 267 5.22 11.22 27.92
CA LEU A 267 5.22 12.62 27.51
C LEU A 267 3.82 13.19 27.68
N THR A 268 3.71 14.31 28.37
CA THR A 268 2.46 15.08 28.45
C THR A 268 2.61 16.34 27.62
N ILE A 269 1.66 16.62 26.72
CA ILE A 269 1.56 17.88 25.98
C ILE A 269 0.32 18.61 26.49
N LYS A 270 0.50 19.83 27.00
CA LYS A 270 -0.61 20.62 27.56
C LYS A 270 -0.41 22.12 27.46
N ASN A 271 -1.48 22.89 27.30
CA ASN A 271 -1.43 24.35 27.15
C ASN A 271 -0.43 24.78 26.06
N CYS A 272 -0.59 24.21 24.87
CA CYS A 272 0.30 24.43 23.74
C CYS A 272 -0.48 24.86 22.51
N ARG A 273 0.15 25.71 21.70
CA ARG A 273 -0.25 25.93 20.31
C ARG A 273 0.78 25.30 19.40
N ILE A 274 0.35 24.41 18.53
CA ILE A 274 1.21 23.72 17.57
C ILE A 274 0.67 24.01 16.17
N VAL A 275 1.49 24.62 15.33
CA VAL A 275 1.26 24.81 13.91
C VAL A 275 2.29 23.97 13.17
N GLY A 276 1.97 22.69 12.93
CA GLY A 276 2.94 21.75 12.42
C GLY A 276 2.61 20.30 12.71
N THR A 277 3.56 19.44 12.36
CA THR A 277 3.49 18.00 12.53
C THR A 277 4.44 17.58 13.64
N LEU A 278 3.93 16.83 14.62
CA LEU A 278 4.79 16.13 15.58
C LEU A 278 4.94 14.66 15.21
N VAL A 279 6.18 14.21 15.17
CA VAL A 279 6.55 12.80 15.12
C VAL A 279 7.02 12.40 16.52
N VAL A 280 6.30 11.49 17.17
CA VAL A 280 6.60 11.07 18.54
C VAL A 280 6.91 9.58 18.55
N GLU A 281 8.08 9.21 19.05
CA GLU A 281 8.46 7.82 19.29
C GLU A 281 8.58 7.56 20.78
N LEU A 282 7.69 6.72 21.31
CA LEU A 282 7.73 6.29 22.68
C LEU A 282 8.37 4.91 22.81
N PHE A 283 9.00 4.66 23.96
CA PHE A 283 9.40 3.31 24.34
C PHE A 283 8.18 2.45 24.67
N SER A 284 8.33 1.12 24.56
CA SER A 284 7.24 0.17 24.86
C SER A 284 6.66 0.39 26.26
N GLY A 285 5.33 0.40 26.36
CA GLY A 285 4.59 0.63 27.60
C GLY A 285 4.55 2.07 28.09
N ARG A 286 4.96 3.04 27.26
CA ARG A 286 4.84 4.48 27.55
C ARG A 286 3.66 5.08 26.81
N THR A 287 3.18 6.20 27.34
CA THR A 287 1.99 6.90 26.84
C THR A 287 2.28 8.37 26.55
N LEU A 288 1.75 8.86 25.44
CA LEU A 288 1.59 10.29 25.14
C LEU A 288 0.25 10.74 25.70
N THR A 289 0.24 11.73 26.57
CA THR A 289 -0.98 12.33 27.10
C THR A 289 -1.14 13.73 26.50
N LEU A 290 -2.22 13.95 25.75
CA LEU A 290 -2.66 15.27 25.29
C LEU A 290 -3.68 15.78 26.29
N ASP A 291 -3.33 16.82 27.04
CA ASP A 291 -4.04 17.25 28.24
C ASP A 291 -4.33 18.75 28.22
N GLN A 292 -5.39 19.16 28.92
CA GLN A 292 -5.81 20.57 29.04
C GLN A 292 -6.05 21.26 27.69
N GLY A 293 -5.85 22.58 27.61
CA GLY A 293 -6.08 23.33 26.38
C GLY A 293 -5.00 23.04 25.33
N LEU A 294 -5.40 22.71 24.10
CA LEU A 294 -4.50 22.49 22.97
C LEU A 294 -5.09 23.05 21.69
N LEU A 295 -4.36 23.92 21.01
CA LEU A 295 -4.69 24.37 19.66
C LEU A 295 -3.65 23.83 18.68
N TRP A 296 -4.01 22.80 17.94
CA TRP A 296 -3.10 22.14 17.01
C TRP A 296 -3.65 22.22 15.59
N GLN A 297 -2.85 22.75 14.67
CA GLN A 297 -3.15 22.83 13.25
C GLN A 297 -1.93 22.35 12.46
N THR A 298 -2.14 21.83 11.26
CA THR A 298 -1.02 21.49 10.38
C THR A 298 -0.40 22.76 9.79
N ALA A 299 0.92 22.77 9.64
CA ALA A 299 1.62 23.86 8.93
C ALA A 299 1.47 23.74 7.42
N ARG A 300 1.31 22.51 6.92
CA ARG A 300 1.11 22.16 5.52
C ARG A 300 -0.09 21.23 5.42
N ALA A 301 -0.95 21.46 4.42
CA ALA A 301 -2.13 20.63 4.19
C ALA A 301 -1.77 19.17 3.84
N ASP A 302 -0.61 18.95 3.22
CA ASP A 302 -0.14 17.64 2.80
C ASP A 302 0.57 16.86 3.91
N TYR A 303 0.63 17.36 5.15
CA TYR A 303 1.24 16.67 6.30
C TYR A 303 0.21 16.36 7.40
N PRO A 304 0.39 15.28 8.19
CA PRO A 304 -0.46 14.97 9.34
C PRO A 304 -0.22 15.96 10.50
N ALA A 305 -1.12 16.01 11.47
CA ALA A 305 -0.89 16.73 12.71
C ALA A 305 0.06 15.94 13.63
N LEU A 306 -0.17 14.63 13.78
CA LEU A 306 0.59 13.77 14.69
C LEU A 306 0.85 12.40 14.06
N VAL A 307 2.10 11.93 14.13
CA VAL A 307 2.49 10.55 13.87
C VAL A 307 3.16 10.00 15.12
N LEU A 308 2.51 9.04 15.78
CA LEU A 308 2.93 8.50 17.07
C LEU A 308 3.22 7.00 16.94
N SER A 309 4.37 6.57 17.46
CA SER A 309 4.63 5.16 17.78
C SER A 309 4.54 4.97 19.30
N GLY A 310 3.41 4.45 19.78
CA GLY A 310 3.11 4.24 21.20
C GLY A 310 1.64 4.52 21.55
N SER A 311 1.24 4.31 22.80
CA SER A 311 -0.13 4.59 23.26
C SER A 311 -0.40 6.09 23.41
N CYS A 312 -1.66 6.50 23.23
CA CYS A 312 -2.10 7.89 23.27
C CYS A 312 -3.35 8.06 24.14
N ASP A 313 -3.31 9.01 25.07
CA ASP A 313 -4.48 9.45 25.84
C ASP A 313 -4.79 10.89 25.46
N ILE A 314 -5.99 11.15 24.95
CA ILE A 314 -6.46 12.46 24.50
C ILE A 314 -7.59 12.92 25.43
N GLN A 315 -7.28 13.92 26.25
CA GLN A 315 -8.15 14.49 27.28
C GLN A 315 -8.01 16.02 27.30
N MET A 316 -8.61 16.67 26.31
CA MET A 316 -8.48 18.12 26.16
C MET A 316 -9.62 18.88 26.86
N GLU A 317 -9.26 19.99 27.48
CA GLU A 317 -10.21 21.02 27.87
C GLU A 317 -10.75 21.74 26.62
N PRO A 318 -11.96 22.32 26.65
CA PRO A 318 -12.56 22.93 25.45
C PRO A 318 -11.86 24.24 25.01
N THR A 319 -11.06 24.84 25.88
CA THR A 319 -10.46 26.17 25.65
C THR A 319 -9.00 26.19 26.07
N LEU A 320 -8.16 26.77 25.22
CA LEU A 320 -6.76 27.10 25.51
C LEU A 320 -6.70 28.55 25.97
N TYR A 321 -6.21 28.78 27.19
CA TYR A 321 -6.07 30.12 27.78
C TYR A 321 -4.61 30.52 27.91
N GLU A 322 -4.27 31.73 27.50
CA GLU A 322 -2.91 32.29 27.66
C GLU A 322 -2.51 32.51 29.12
N SER A 323 -3.49 32.74 30.00
CA SER A 323 -3.35 32.78 31.46
C SER A 323 -2.25 33.71 31.98
N ASN A 324 -1.96 34.80 31.26
CA ASN A 324 -0.84 35.73 31.51
C ASN A 324 0.57 35.10 31.40
N LEU A 325 0.69 33.88 30.87
CA LEU A 325 1.96 33.15 30.77
C LEU A 325 2.61 33.31 29.39
N LEU A 326 1.86 33.01 28.33
CA LEU A 326 2.37 33.00 26.96
C LEU A 326 1.30 33.51 25.98
N SER A 327 1.71 34.35 25.02
CA SER A 327 0.88 34.69 23.85
C SER A 327 0.88 33.50 22.90
N PHE A 328 -0.29 32.98 22.56
CA PHE A 328 -0.45 31.92 21.59
C PHE A 328 -0.60 32.44 20.16
N ASN A 329 -0.77 33.74 19.92
CA ASN A 329 -0.82 34.36 18.59
C ASN A 329 0.31 35.38 18.32
N PRO A 330 1.58 35.12 18.69
CA PRO A 330 2.64 36.11 18.58
C PRO A 330 2.94 36.50 17.13
N PRO A 331 3.62 37.63 16.88
CA PRO A 331 4.15 37.96 15.55
C PRO A 331 5.00 36.80 15.02
N GLY A 332 4.60 36.23 13.88
CA GLY A 332 5.22 35.03 13.30
C GLY A 332 4.39 33.75 13.43
N THR A 333 3.37 33.72 14.28
CA THR A 333 2.39 32.61 14.35
C THR A 333 0.98 33.17 14.58
N PRO A 334 0.43 33.94 13.62
CA PRO A 334 -0.87 34.57 13.78
C PRO A 334 -1.99 33.53 13.90
N TYR A 335 -3.00 33.79 14.73
CA TYR A 335 -4.24 33.02 14.76
C TYR A 335 -5.26 33.67 13.81
N ARG A 336 -5.71 32.93 12.78
CA ARG A 336 -6.64 33.43 11.76
C ARG A 336 -6.21 34.77 11.13
N GLY A 337 -4.90 34.93 10.92
CA GLY A 337 -4.30 36.15 10.36
C GLY A 337 -4.16 37.31 11.34
N GLN A 338 -4.57 37.15 12.61
CA GLN A 338 -4.39 38.13 13.67
C GLN A 338 -3.20 37.75 14.55
N SER A 339 -2.42 38.74 14.97
CA SER A 339 -1.34 38.56 15.93
C SER A 339 -1.28 39.73 16.88
N ASP A 340 -0.95 39.45 18.13
CA ASP A 340 -0.62 40.46 19.11
C ASP A 340 0.46 39.93 20.08
N THR A 341 0.69 40.66 21.16
CA THR A 341 1.68 40.31 22.18
C THR A 341 1.07 40.22 23.57
N ASP A 342 -0.25 40.37 23.68
CA ASP A 342 -0.90 40.25 24.97
C ASP A 342 -1.04 38.76 25.36
N LYS A 343 -1.48 38.52 26.59
CA LYS A 343 -1.46 37.19 27.21
C LYS A 343 -2.80 36.87 27.86
N VAL A 344 -3.87 37.46 27.33
CA VAL A 344 -5.21 37.39 27.91
C VAL A 344 -6.23 36.73 26.98
N ASP A 345 -5.79 36.26 25.82
CA ASP A 345 -6.65 35.62 24.84
C ASP A 345 -7.03 34.18 25.22
N SER A 346 -8.10 33.73 24.57
CA SER A 346 -8.60 32.37 24.67
C SER A 346 -8.92 31.83 23.28
N TYR A 347 -8.61 30.55 23.06
CA TYR A 347 -8.76 29.87 21.78
C TYR A 347 -9.55 28.57 21.95
N PRO A 348 -10.39 28.18 20.99
CA PRO A 348 -11.01 26.85 21.03
C PRO A 348 -9.92 25.78 20.96
N SER A 349 -9.97 24.80 21.85
CA SER A 349 -9.05 23.68 21.80
C SER A 349 -9.53 22.66 20.78
N SER A 350 -8.65 22.30 19.87
CA SER A 350 -8.92 21.34 18.81
C SER A 350 -7.63 20.83 18.21
N ILE A 351 -7.62 19.57 17.78
CA ILE A 351 -6.56 19.04 16.92
C ILE A 351 -7.09 18.95 15.50
N GLY A 352 -6.56 19.82 14.64
CA GLY A 352 -6.83 19.89 13.21
C GLY A 352 -5.79 19.11 12.42
N GLY A 353 -6.21 18.06 11.72
CA GLY A 353 -5.38 17.26 10.83
C GLY A 353 -5.50 15.75 11.04
N LEU A 354 -4.69 14.99 10.32
CA LEU A 354 -4.59 13.53 10.50
C LEU A 354 -3.75 13.19 11.73
N ILE A 355 -4.28 12.34 12.60
CA ILE A 355 -3.57 11.75 13.75
C ILE A 355 -3.38 10.27 13.47
N HIS A 356 -2.13 9.81 13.43
CA HIS A 356 -1.79 8.41 13.21
C HIS A 356 -1.08 7.80 14.42
N VAL A 357 -1.70 6.79 15.03
CA VAL A 357 -1.13 6.01 16.13
C VAL A 357 -0.75 4.61 15.64
N ILE A 358 0.56 4.37 15.60
CA ILE A 358 1.21 3.16 15.07
C ILE A 358 1.39 2.13 16.18
N GLY A 359 1.22 0.86 15.82
CA GLY A 359 1.37 -0.31 16.68
C GLY A 359 0.03 -0.93 17.03
N SER A 360 -0.14 -2.21 16.68
CA SER A 360 -1.34 -2.99 17.00
C SER A 360 -1.57 -3.21 18.50
N THR A 361 -0.52 -3.05 19.31
CA THR A 361 -0.57 -3.10 20.78
C THR A 361 -0.70 -1.72 21.43
N SER A 362 -0.59 -0.64 20.65
CA SER A 362 -0.76 0.74 21.12
C SER A 362 -2.25 1.03 21.29
N SER A 363 -2.65 1.46 22.49
CA SER A 363 -4.03 1.83 22.78
C SER A 363 -4.24 3.33 22.60
N VAL A 364 -5.41 3.72 22.10
CA VAL A 364 -5.83 5.12 22.07
C VAL A 364 -7.05 5.30 22.97
N LEU A 365 -6.98 6.26 23.89
CA LEU A 365 -8.11 6.70 24.69
C LEU A 365 -8.48 8.13 24.28
N VAL A 366 -9.72 8.36 23.87
CA VAL A 366 -10.26 9.71 23.63
C VAL A 366 -11.40 9.96 24.60
N GLN A 367 -11.28 11.00 25.41
CA GLN A 367 -12.23 11.27 26.48
C GLN A 367 -12.56 12.75 26.63
N ASP A 368 -13.50 13.01 27.54
CA ASP A 368 -13.99 14.33 27.92
C ASP A 368 -14.54 15.13 26.74
N SER A 369 -14.26 16.43 26.66
CA SER A 369 -14.71 17.33 25.59
C SER A 369 -13.70 17.44 24.44
N SER A 370 -12.85 16.42 24.26
CA SER A 370 -11.81 16.45 23.23
C SER A 370 -12.40 16.63 21.84
N GLN A 371 -11.89 17.62 21.09
CA GLN A 371 -12.32 17.91 19.72
C GLN A 371 -11.21 17.59 18.71
N ILE A 372 -11.50 16.69 17.77
CA ILE A 372 -10.61 16.36 16.65
C ILE A 372 -11.33 16.72 15.35
N VAL A 373 -10.66 17.49 14.50
CA VAL A 373 -11.14 17.88 13.16
C VAL A 373 -10.15 17.34 12.15
N GLY A 374 -10.53 16.31 11.40
CA GLY A 374 -9.63 15.51 10.59
C GLY A 374 -9.94 14.03 10.74
N CYS A 375 -8.91 13.20 10.70
CA CYS A 375 -9.05 11.75 10.82
C CYS A 375 -8.14 11.26 11.94
N LEU A 376 -8.69 10.48 12.88
CA LEU A 376 -7.90 9.72 13.85
C LEU A 376 -7.77 8.28 13.36
N VAL A 377 -6.57 7.86 13.00
CA VAL A 377 -6.27 6.49 12.58
C VAL A 377 -5.38 5.79 13.61
N ALA A 378 -5.81 4.62 14.09
CA ALA A 378 -5.10 3.82 15.07
C ALA A 378 -4.93 2.38 14.60
N GLU A 379 -3.70 1.84 14.66
CA GLU A 379 -3.42 0.43 14.36
C GLU A 379 -3.89 -0.53 15.47
N GLY A 380 -3.98 -0.03 16.70
CA GLY A 380 -4.47 -0.80 17.84
C GLY A 380 -5.91 -0.48 18.25
N PRO A 381 -6.32 -0.87 19.47
CA PRO A 381 -7.66 -0.61 19.97
C PRO A 381 -7.87 0.85 20.36
N VAL A 382 -9.11 1.32 20.20
CA VAL A 382 -9.54 2.67 20.59
C VAL A 382 -10.66 2.59 21.62
N GLU A 383 -10.56 3.39 22.67
CA GLU A 383 -11.62 3.60 23.65
C GLU A 383 -12.11 5.05 23.62
N LEU A 384 -13.44 5.21 23.60
CA LEU A 384 -14.12 6.51 23.64
C LEU A 384 -14.95 6.61 24.93
N ARG A 385 -14.80 7.73 25.65
CA ARG A 385 -15.50 8.00 26.91
C ARG A 385 -16.07 9.42 26.95
N ASN A 386 -17.13 9.63 27.73
CA ASN A 386 -17.71 10.95 27.98
C ASN A 386 -18.28 11.61 26.71
N THR A 387 -17.71 12.72 26.23
CA THR A 387 -18.34 13.52 25.16
C THR A 387 -17.39 14.02 24.05
N PRO A 388 -16.49 13.19 23.49
CA PRO A 388 -15.59 13.64 22.45
C PRO A 388 -16.36 13.93 21.16
N LYS A 389 -15.85 14.92 20.43
CA LYS A 389 -16.34 15.32 19.12
C LYS A 389 -15.28 15.06 18.06
N LEU A 390 -15.63 14.26 17.07
CA LEU A 390 -14.78 13.85 15.96
C LEU A 390 -15.47 14.30 14.67
N THR A 391 -14.84 15.19 13.91
CA THR A 391 -15.37 15.68 12.63
C THR A 391 -14.40 15.30 11.52
N ALA A 392 -14.83 14.51 10.54
CA ALA A 392 -14.00 14.11 9.42
C ALA A 392 -13.63 15.31 8.55
N ASP A 393 -12.40 15.32 8.01
CA ASP A 393 -12.00 16.28 6.98
C ASP A 393 -11.98 15.58 5.62
N LEU A 394 -13.00 15.87 4.80
CA LEU A 394 -13.16 15.24 3.49
C LEU A 394 -12.18 15.76 2.45
N ASP A 395 -11.47 16.86 2.72
CA ASP A 395 -10.42 17.36 1.82
C ASP A 395 -9.27 16.34 1.72
N PHE A 396 -9.08 15.48 2.73
CA PHE A 396 -8.13 14.37 2.68
C PHE A 396 -8.45 13.31 1.62
N LEU A 397 -9.65 13.29 1.03
CA LEU A 397 -9.94 12.42 -0.11
C LEU A 397 -9.39 12.98 -1.42
N VAL A 398 -9.27 14.30 -1.52
CA VAL A 398 -8.75 15.00 -2.69
C VAL A 398 -7.23 15.16 -2.57
N ASP A 399 -6.78 15.67 -1.43
CA ASP A 399 -5.38 15.92 -1.10
C ASP A 399 -4.97 15.25 0.23
N PRO A 400 -4.88 13.91 0.27
CA PRO A 400 -4.41 13.16 1.43
C PRO A 400 -2.98 13.56 1.83
N PRO A 401 -2.65 13.53 3.14
CA PRO A 401 -1.29 13.72 3.59
C PRO A 401 -0.32 12.72 2.95
N GLN A 402 0.94 13.11 2.79
CA GLN A 402 1.97 12.28 2.16
C GLN A 402 2.09 10.93 2.90
N ARG A 403 2.27 9.82 2.15
CA ARG A 403 2.27 8.44 2.67
C ARG A 403 0.92 7.91 3.18
N TYR A 404 -0.18 8.65 3.00
CA TYR A 404 -1.55 8.18 3.28
C TYR A 404 -2.38 7.97 2.00
N ARG A 405 -1.68 7.66 0.90
CA ARG A 405 -2.27 7.13 -0.33
C ARG A 405 -2.02 5.63 -0.37
N SER A 406 -3.06 4.87 -0.67
CA SER A 406 -2.89 3.48 -1.08
C SER A 406 -2.14 3.47 -2.41
N SER A 407 -1.36 2.43 -2.68
CA SER A 407 -0.63 2.30 -3.94
C SER A 407 -0.84 0.89 -4.43
N TRP A 408 -1.36 0.73 -5.65
CA TRP A 408 -1.43 -0.56 -6.33
C TRP A 408 -1.19 -0.39 -7.82
N LEU A 409 -0.82 -1.46 -8.49
CA LEU A 409 -0.53 -1.44 -9.91
C LEU A 409 -1.81 -1.42 -10.74
N VAL A 410 -1.87 -0.53 -11.74
CA VAL A 410 -2.91 -0.50 -12.76
C VAL A 410 -2.25 -0.56 -14.14
N LEU A 411 -2.86 -1.34 -15.04
CA LEU A 411 -2.41 -1.43 -16.43
C LEU A 411 -2.67 -0.12 -17.16
N ASP A 412 -1.65 0.39 -17.85
CA ASP A 412 -1.84 1.45 -18.84
C ASP A 412 -2.33 0.81 -20.14
N PRO A 413 -3.60 1.04 -20.56
CA PRO A 413 -4.15 0.37 -21.73
C PRO A 413 -3.33 0.69 -22.99
N GLY A 414 -3.07 -0.33 -23.82
CA GLY A 414 -2.35 -0.16 -25.08
C GLY A 414 -0.82 -0.16 -24.98
N THR A 415 -0.24 -0.32 -23.78
CA THR A 415 1.22 -0.37 -23.59
C THR A 415 1.83 -1.78 -23.69
N TRP A 416 1.01 -2.78 -24.04
CA TRP A 416 1.48 -4.16 -24.18
C TRP A 416 2.48 -4.26 -25.33
N THR A 417 3.64 -4.83 -25.04
CA THR A 417 4.63 -5.17 -26.06
C THR A 417 5.12 -6.60 -25.87
N ARG A 418 5.21 -7.35 -26.97
CA ARG A 418 5.88 -8.65 -26.97
C ARG A 418 7.38 -8.40 -27.04
N ILE A 419 8.14 -8.96 -26.10
CA ILE A 419 9.59 -9.00 -26.20
C ILE A 419 9.93 -10.32 -26.88
N THR A 420 10.55 -10.25 -28.05
CA THR A 420 11.14 -11.43 -28.67
C THR A 420 12.35 -11.84 -27.81
N PRO A 421 12.40 -13.08 -27.28
CA PRO A 421 13.55 -13.54 -26.51
C PRO A 421 14.84 -13.58 -27.33
#